data_AF-A0A8R2H7A1-F1
#
_entry.id   AF-A0A8R2H7A1-F1
#
_cell.length_a   1.000
_cell.length_b   1.000
_cell.length_c   1.000
_cell.angle_alpha   90.00
_cell.angle_beta   90.00
_cell.angle_gamma   90.00
#
_symmetry.space_group_name_H-M   'P 1'
#
loop_
_entity.id
_entity.type
_entity.pdbx_description
1 polymer ?
#
loop_
_entity_poly.entity_id
_entity_poly.type
_entity_poly.pdbx_seq_one_letter_code
_entity_poly.pdbx_strand_id
1 'polypeptide(L)'
;MFTYFIAGVPKCQDFGHAKHVAEKLRQTLPTFSYKVIVKTEEEYRDWMKKFCNEQKWRIDKNPLVWKTILNSDGSCQLIGGINEFFEHLIEYYNVDTRLDKRIKKQIALDNVERLQFMLTEQVPVFRAPATRVCITGAVYPSTCYLVSELLQLKELQAKGGGGVTVCLHHEDSNKYGDLIRIKHEICDAEFNIRGCSSITVVNGEEEGLLNCDLFIVLGSMRREENEEEHLWMDRNYIAMKRLASILNRYCPERCKVLLMGMDLLCFNLSVLAEKADKVYLYNIIGVTGHHGMVTLPTISRATGIRIPDLHCPPVWGFDGSAKYVDFKHVIYHYGGSATDNPGCEDAATAVEDYSADRNKHKYLQSVLLQSESLVGGDGEHVAVSTNIDLGQLDTWPLGFT
;
A
#
# COMPACT_ATOMS: atom_id res chain seq x y z
N MET A 1 -29.76 5.14 5.19
CA MET A 1 -28.30 5.30 5.07
C MET A 1 -28.01 6.78 4.83
N PHE A 2 -27.03 7.35 5.54
CA PHE A 2 -26.71 8.78 5.43
C PHE A 2 -25.35 8.96 4.76
N THR A 3 -25.21 10.02 3.96
CA THR A 3 -23.88 10.49 3.52
C THR A 3 -23.56 11.78 4.25
N TYR A 4 -22.42 11.82 4.93
CA TYR A 4 -21.89 13.01 5.59
C TYR A 4 -21.16 13.89 4.57
N PHE A 5 -21.26 15.19 4.72
CA PHE A 5 -20.54 16.15 3.91
C PHE A 5 -19.74 17.06 4.83
N ILE A 6 -18.45 17.21 4.55
CA ILE A 6 -17.53 18.03 5.32
C ILE A 6 -16.94 19.06 4.35
N ALA A 7 -17.37 20.31 4.50
CA ALA A 7 -16.84 21.42 3.73
C ALA A 7 -15.91 22.28 4.57
N GLY A 8 -14.79 22.72 4.01
CA GLY A 8 -13.87 23.56 4.76
C GLY A 8 -12.62 23.93 3.99
N VAL A 9 -11.76 24.64 4.72
CA VAL A 9 -10.46 25.12 4.21
C VAL A 9 -9.36 24.20 4.73
N PRO A 10 -8.43 23.71 3.89
CA PRO A 10 -7.38 22.78 4.31
C PRO A 10 -6.49 23.26 5.46
N LYS A 11 -6.22 24.57 5.53
CA LYS A 11 -5.43 25.20 6.60
C LYS A 11 -6.15 25.20 7.97
N CYS A 12 -7.47 24.98 7.98
CA CYS A 12 -8.24 24.89 9.22
C CYS A 12 -7.96 23.55 9.91
N GLN A 13 -7.46 23.61 11.14
CA GLN A 13 -7.18 22.42 11.96
C GLN A 13 -8.43 21.55 12.17
N ASP A 14 -9.58 22.20 12.36
CA ASP A 14 -10.84 21.51 12.62
C ASP A 14 -11.35 20.80 11.35
N PHE A 15 -11.13 21.38 10.16
CA PHE A 15 -11.45 20.71 8.90
C PHE A 15 -10.55 19.49 8.69
N GLY A 16 -9.23 19.64 8.91
CA GLY A 16 -8.29 18.53 8.81
C GLY A 16 -8.62 17.38 9.77
N HIS A 17 -9.02 17.72 11.00
CA HIS A 17 -9.41 16.73 12.02
C HIS A 17 -10.73 16.04 11.65
N ALA A 18 -11.75 16.78 11.22
CA ALA A 18 -13.02 16.19 10.78
C ALA A 18 -12.84 15.24 9.58
N LYS A 19 -12.01 15.62 8.60
CA LYS A 19 -11.66 14.78 7.44
C LYS A 19 -10.96 13.49 7.87
N HIS A 20 -9.92 13.59 8.69
CA HIS A 20 -9.16 12.44 9.18
C HIS A 20 -10.03 11.44 9.93
N VAL A 21 -10.94 11.96 10.78
CA VAL A 21 -11.91 11.13 11.50
C VAL A 21 -12.87 10.45 10.53
N ALA A 22 -13.43 11.16 9.56
CA ALA A 22 -14.32 10.58 8.57
C ALA A 22 -13.64 9.51 7.70
N GLU A 23 -12.36 9.71 7.35
CA GLU A 23 -11.53 8.73 6.66
C GLU A 23 -11.38 7.44 7.47
N LYS A 24 -11.04 7.57 8.76
CA LYS A 24 -10.96 6.42 9.68
C LYS A 24 -12.31 5.73 9.86
N LEU A 25 -13.38 6.48 10.06
CA LEU A 25 -14.71 5.91 10.24
C LEU A 25 -15.20 5.16 9.01
N ARG A 26 -14.88 5.63 7.80
CA ARG A 26 -15.18 4.89 6.56
C ARG A 26 -14.44 3.55 6.51
N GLN A 27 -13.25 3.45 7.09
CA GLN A 27 -12.48 2.20 7.15
C GLN A 27 -13.02 1.25 8.23
N THR A 28 -13.57 1.78 9.32
CA THR A 28 -14.04 0.99 10.47
C THR A 28 -15.52 0.61 10.39
N LEU A 29 -16.36 1.43 9.75
CA LEU A 29 -17.81 1.27 9.74
C LEU A 29 -18.34 0.98 8.32
N PRO A 30 -18.93 -0.20 8.07
CA PRO A 30 -19.28 -0.66 6.72
C PRO A 30 -20.35 0.22 6.02
N THR A 31 -21.16 0.95 6.78
CA THR A 31 -22.22 1.82 6.24
C THR A 31 -21.89 3.31 6.30
N PHE A 32 -20.67 3.69 6.68
CA PHE A 32 -20.28 5.10 6.81
C PHE A 32 -19.85 5.67 5.46
N SER A 33 -20.62 6.64 4.95
CA SER A 33 -20.36 7.33 3.69
C SER A 33 -20.09 8.80 3.96
N TYR A 34 -19.03 9.36 3.36
CA TYR A 34 -18.75 10.79 3.45
C TYR A 34 -18.21 11.38 2.13
N LYS A 35 -18.39 12.69 1.96
CA LYS A 35 -17.80 13.49 0.89
C LYS A 35 -17.13 14.73 1.48
N VAL A 36 -16.01 15.13 0.90
CA VAL A 36 -15.26 16.31 1.30
C VAL A 36 -15.39 17.38 0.23
N ILE A 37 -15.71 18.61 0.64
CA ILE A 37 -15.74 19.77 -0.25
C ILE A 37 -14.63 20.72 0.21
N VAL A 38 -13.60 20.82 -0.61
CA VAL A 38 -12.46 21.69 -0.32
C VAL A 38 -12.68 23.05 -0.97
N LYS A 39 -12.44 24.13 -0.23
CA LYS A 39 -12.44 25.51 -0.74
C LYS A 39 -11.18 26.26 -0.30
N THR A 40 -10.80 27.29 -1.04
CA THR A 40 -9.74 28.23 -0.63
C THR A 40 -10.24 29.15 0.49
N GLU A 41 -9.33 29.81 1.22
CA GLU A 41 -9.70 30.80 2.26
C GLU A 41 -10.59 31.92 1.69
N GLU A 42 -10.29 32.34 0.46
CA GLU A 42 -10.98 33.42 -0.27
C GLU A 42 -12.40 33.01 -0.66
N GLU A 43 -12.58 31.77 -1.15
CA GLU A 43 -13.87 31.28 -1.65
C GLU A 43 -14.81 30.81 -0.54
N TYR A 44 -14.26 30.25 0.55
CA TYR A 44 -15.06 29.49 1.52
C TYR A 44 -16.14 30.34 2.16
N ARG A 45 -15.83 31.58 2.58
CA ARG A 45 -16.77 32.44 3.29
C ARG A 45 -17.99 32.80 2.43
N ASP A 46 -17.77 33.15 1.17
CA ASP A 46 -18.84 33.55 0.25
C ASP A 46 -19.65 32.34 -0.21
N TRP A 47 -18.98 31.22 -0.52
CA TRP A 47 -19.63 29.95 -0.82
C TRP A 47 -20.51 29.47 0.34
N MET A 48 -19.99 29.49 1.57
CA MET A 48 -20.71 29.03 2.76
C MET A 48 -21.94 29.89 3.03
N LYS A 49 -21.82 31.23 2.94
CA LYS A 49 -22.97 32.13 3.11
C LYS A 49 -24.06 31.84 2.08
N LYS A 50 -23.70 31.68 0.81
CA LYS A 50 -24.65 31.36 -0.26
C LYS A 50 -25.35 30.03 0.00
N PHE A 51 -24.58 28.97 0.29
CA PHE A 51 -25.12 27.64 0.56
C PHE A 51 -26.02 27.59 1.82
N CYS A 52 -25.58 28.21 2.92
CA CYS A 52 -26.39 28.31 4.14
C CYS A 52 -27.68 29.09 3.92
N ASN A 53 -27.68 30.15 3.10
CA ASN A 53 -28.90 30.90 2.77
C ASN A 53 -29.90 30.05 1.96
N GLU A 54 -29.42 29.28 0.99
CA GLU A 54 -30.25 28.34 0.21
C GLU A 54 -30.89 27.27 1.10
N GLN A 55 -30.15 26.78 2.11
CA GLN A 55 -30.62 25.78 3.07
C GLN A 55 -31.33 26.37 4.30
N LYS A 56 -31.45 27.70 4.40
CA LYS A 56 -32.00 28.44 5.55
C LYS A 56 -31.28 28.16 6.89
N TRP A 57 -29.97 27.90 6.84
CA TRP A 57 -29.14 27.65 8.01
C TRP A 57 -28.46 28.93 8.51
N ARG A 58 -28.29 29.05 9.82
CA ARG A 58 -27.60 30.17 10.48
C ARG A 58 -26.34 29.67 11.17
N ILE A 59 -25.29 29.44 10.40
CA ILE A 59 -24.00 28.96 10.90
C ILE A 59 -22.84 29.68 10.20
N ASP A 60 -21.84 30.05 10.99
CA ASP A 60 -20.58 30.65 10.53
C ASP A 60 -19.42 29.89 11.19
N LYS A 61 -19.20 28.65 10.75
CA LYS A 61 -18.16 27.75 11.27
C LYS A 61 -17.35 27.13 10.14
N ASN A 62 -16.09 26.82 10.43
CA ASN A 62 -15.20 26.07 9.55
C ASN A 62 -14.64 24.91 10.39
N PRO A 63 -14.89 23.64 10.03
CA PRO A 63 -15.64 23.18 8.86
C PRO A 63 -17.16 23.35 9.01
N LEU A 64 -17.88 23.31 7.89
CA LEU A 64 -19.32 23.12 7.83
C LEU A 64 -19.63 21.65 7.57
N VAL A 65 -20.42 21.03 8.44
CA VAL A 65 -20.77 19.61 8.39
C VAL A 65 -22.28 19.41 8.34
N TRP A 66 -22.74 18.55 7.43
CA TRP A 66 -24.15 18.16 7.31
C TRP A 66 -24.28 16.70 6.84
N LYS A 67 -25.50 16.16 6.87
CA LYS A 67 -25.81 14.83 6.34
C LYS A 67 -27.00 14.87 5.37
N THR A 68 -27.01 13.94 4.42
CA THR A 68 -28.16 13.69 3.55
C THR A 68 -28.62 12.25 3.68
N ILE A 69 -29.93 12.01 3.54
CA ILE A 69 -30.51 10.66 3.56
C ILE A 69 -30.53 10.14 2.12
N LEU A 70 -30.03 8.93 1.88
CA LEU A 70 -30.26 8.26 0.61
C LEU A 70 -31.77 8.05 0.41
N ASN A 71 -32.29 8.53 -0.72
CA ASN A 71 -33.69 8.48 -1.17
C ASN A 71 -34.65 9.54 -0.60
N SER A 72 -34.14 10.60 0.05
CA SER A 72 -34.95 11.82 0.22
C SER A 72 -34.82 12.74 -1.00
N ASP A 73 -35.75 13.67 -1.13
CA ASP A 73 -35.84 14.78 -2.10
C ASP A 73 -34.65 15.76 -2.09
N GLY A 74 -33.49 15.35 -1.59
CA GLY A 74 -32.31 16.19 -1.39
C GLY A 74 -32.29 16.91 -0.04
N SER A 75 -33.18 16.57 0.90
CA SER A 75 -33.22 17.18 2.24
C SER A 75 -31.86 17.10 2.95
N CYS A 76 -31.17 18.23 3.07
CA CYS A 76 -29.92 18.35 3.82
C CYS A 76 -30.24 18.62 5.30
N GLN A 77 -29.60 17.89 6.22
CA GLN A 77 -29.71 18.12 7.66
C GLN A 77 -28.40 18.66 8.20
N LEU A 78 -28.43 19.89 8.72
CA LEU A 78 -27.27 20.52 9.35
C LEU A 78 -26.83 19.72 10.58
N ILE A 79 -25.52 19.47 10.69
CA ILE A 79 -24.90 18.96 11.90
C ILE A 79 -24.24 20.11 12.65
N GLY A 80 -23.39 20.89 11.97
CA GLY A 80 -22.76 22.06 12.56
C GLY A 80 -21.29 22.20 12.19
N GLY A 81 -20.46 22.50 13.20
CA GLY A 81 -19.00 22.49 13.08
C GLY A 81 -18.40 21.15 13.55
N ILE A 82 -17.11 21.16 13.84
CA ILE A 82 -16.41 19.95 14.29
C ILE A 82 -16.94 19.39 15.63
N ASN A 83 -17.29 20.27 16.58
CA ASN A 83 -17.74 19.84 17.91
C ASN A 83 -19.09 19.13 17.81
N GLU A 84 -20.04 19.76 17.09
CA GLU A 84 -21.35 19.16 16.83
C GLU A 84 -21.23 17.88 16.00
N PHE A 85 -20.26 17.82 15.08
CA PHE A 85 -19.99 16.58 14.35
C PHE A 85 -19.53 15.46 15.26
N PHE A 86 -18.63 15.72 16.20
CA PHE A 86 -18.17 14.69 17.14
C PHE A 86 -19.21 14.31 18.16
N GLU A 87 -20.03 15.25 18.63
CA GLU A 87 -21.20 14.93 19.45
C GLU A 87 -22.17 14.02 18.69
N HIS A 88 -22.46 14.32 17.42
CA HIS A 88 -23.26 13.45 16.54
C HIS A 88 -22.62 12.05 16.38
N LEU A 89 -21.30 11.95 16.24
CA LEU A 89 -20.61 10.66 16.11
C LEU A 89 -20.64 9.85 17.42
N ILE A 90 -20.51 10.50 18.56
CA ILE A 90 -20.66 9.84 19.87
C ILE A 90 -22.09 9.36 20.05
N GLU A 91 -23.09 10.20 19.78
CA GLU A 91 -24.49 9.84 19.95
C GLU A 91 -24.93 8.72 18.99
N TYR A 92 -24.50 8.78 17.72
CA TYR A 92 -24.98 7.87 16.68
C TYR A 92 -24.13 6.60 16.53
N TYR A 93 -22.82 6.67 16.73
CA TYR A 93 -21.90 5.53 16.56
C TYR A 93 -21.19 5.11 17.85
N ASN A 94 -21.35 5.85 18.96
CA ASN A 94 -20.64 5.63 20.23
C ASN A 94 -19.10 5.66 20.07
N VAL A 95 -18.59 6.56 19.24
CA VAL A 95 -17.15 6.74 18.99
C VAL A 95 -16.70 8.14 19.43
N ASP A 96 -15.78 8.23 20.41
CA ASP A 96 -15.08 9.48 20.72
C ASP A 96 -13.78 9.58 19.90
N THR A 97 -13.72 10.59 19.03
CA THR A 97 -12.62 10.81 18.08
C THR A 97 -11.85 12.10 18.33
N ARG A 98 -11.96 12.69 19.52
CA ARG A 98 -11.27 13.93 19.87
C ARG A 98 -9.75 13.70 19.95
N LEU A 99 -8.99 14.46 19.16
CA LEU A 99 -7.52 14.42 19.10
C LEU A 99 -6.91 15.59 19.88
N ASP A 100 -5.68 15.37 20.38
CA ASP A 100 -4.87 16.40 21.04
C ASP A 100 -4.50 17.55 20.07
N LYS A 101 -4.36 18.76 20.62
CA LYS A 101 -4.07 20.00 19.89
C LYS A 101 -2.76 19.93 19.10
N ARG A 102 -1.73 19.23 19.58
CA ARG A 102 -0.44 19.07 18.88
C ARG A 102 -0.61 18.25 17.60
N ILE A 103 -1.36 17.15 17.68
CA ILE A 103 -1.65 16.28 16.54
C ILE A 103 -2.48 17.02 15.49
N LYS A 104 -3.50 17.79 15.93
CA LYS A 104 -4.30 18.63 15.02
C LYS A 104 -3.45 19.64 14.25
N LYS A 105 -2.46 20.25 14.92
CA LYS A 105 -1.53 21.20 14.28
C LYS A 105 -0.66 20.52 13.23
N GLN A 106 -0.15 19.32 13.51
CA GLN A 106 0.67 18.57 12.55
C GLN A 106 -0.13 18.17 11.31
N ILE A 107 -1.35 17.64 11.49
CA ILE A 107 -2.26 17.30 10.38
C ILE A 107 -2.54 18.53 9.50
N ALA A 108 -2.75 19.69 10.11
CA ALA A 108 -3.00 20.91 9.36
C ALA A 108 -1.78 21.37 8.55
N LEU A 109 -0.57 21.24 9.09
CA LEU A 109 0.67 21.54 8.35
C LEU A 109 0.84 20.60 7.15
N ASP A 110 0.71 19.30 7.38
CA ASP A 110 0.74 18.27 6.32
C ASP A 110 -0.31 18.51 5.22
N ASN A 111 -1.52 18.95 5.58
CA ASN A 111 -2.58 19.25 4.62
C ASN A 111 -2.28 20.51 3.79
N VAL A 112 -1.58 21.50 4.36
CA VAL A 112 -1.15 22.69 3.63
C VAL A 112 -0.09 22.32 2.59
N GLU A 113 0.87 21.47 2.94
CA GLU A 113 1.86 20.96 2.00
C GLU A 113 1.22 20.16 0.86
N ARG A 114 0.14 19.43 1.16
CA ARG A 114 -0.64 18.64 0.19
C ARG A 114 -1.81 19.40 -0.46
N LEU A 115 -1.90 20.72 -0.28
CA LEU A 115 -3.04 21.54 -0.69
C LEU A 115 -3.36 21.38 -2.19
N GLN A 116 -2.35 21.44 -3.06
CA GLN A 116 -2.56 21.31 -4.51
C GLN A 116 -3.11 19.92 -4.90
N PHE A 117 -2.67 18.87 -4.21
CA PHE A 117 -3.14 17.50 -4.41
C PHE A 117 -4.57 17.28 -3.88
N MET A 118 -4.98 18.03 -2.85
CA MET A 118 -6.34 18.00 -2.30
C MET A 118 -7.35 18.83 -3.11
N LEU A 119 -6.89 19.90 -3.78
CA LEU A 119 -7.73 20.77 -4.62
C LEU A 119 -8.00 20.17 -6.00
N THR A 120 -7.14 19.27 -6.47
CA THR A 120 -7.34 18.57 -7.73
C THR A 120 -8.36 17.44 -7.49
N GLU A 121 -9.46 17.40 -8.26
CA GLU A 121 -10.36 16.25 -8.23
C GLU A 121 -9.55 14.98 -8.46
N GLN A 122 -9.54 14.09 -7.46
CA GLN A 122 -8.97 12.76 -7.60
C GLN A 122 -9.95 11.89 -8.36
N VAL A 123 -10.14 12.21 -9.64
CA VAL A 123 -10.61 11.23 -10.61
C VAL A 123 -9.61 10.08 -10.50
N PRO A 124 -10.04 8.84 -10.20
CA PRO A 124 -9.16 7.69 -10.26
C PRO A 124 -8.50 7.72 -11.63
N VAL A 125 -7.21 8.04 -11.67
CA VAL A 125 -6.49 8.09 -12.94
C VAL A 125 -6.54 6.66 -13.46
N PHE A 126 -7.35 6.42 -14.48
CA PHE A 126 -7.32 5.17 -15.22
C PHE A 126 -5.93 5.10 -15.85
N ARG A 127 -5.02 4.41 -15.17
CA ARG A 127 -3.68 4.14 -15.67
C ARG A 127 -3.79 2.88 -16.50
N ALA A 128 -3.36 2.96 -17.76
CA ALA A 128 -3.25 1.78 -18.59
C ALA A 128 -2.39 0.73 -17.86
N PRO A 129 -2.73 -0.56 -17.94
CA PRO A 129 -1.94 -1.62 -17.33
C PRO A 129 -0.50 -1.58 -17.87
N ALA A 130 0.47 -1.89 -17.01
CA ALA A 130 1.86 -1.97 -17.41
C ALA A 130 2.05 -3.19 -18.31
N THR A 131 2.30 -2.95 -19.61
CA THR A 131 2.44 -4.03 -20.60
C THR A 131 3.89 -4.27 -20.99
N ARG A 132 4.77 -3.29 -20.76
CA ARG A 132 6.20 -3.40 -21.05
C ARG A 132 6.99 -3.33 -19.76
N VAL A 133 7.52 -4.47 -19.33
CA VAL A 133 8.25 -4.63 -18.07
C VAL A 133 9.72 -4.84 -18.39
N CYS A 134 10.62 -4.20 -17.63
CA CYS A 134 12.04 -4.51 -17.68
C CYS A 134 12.53 -4.84 -16.27
N ILE A 135 13.25 -5.94 -16.13
CA ILE A 135 13.84 -6.41 -14.87
C ILE A 135 15.36 -6.32 -14.99
N THR A 136 15.98 -5.44 -14.22
CA THR A 136 17.44 -5.40 -14.05
C THR A 136 17.85 -6.18 -12.81
N GLY A 137 19.02 -6.81 -12.85
CA GLY A 137 19.44 -7.78 -11.83
C GLY A 137 18.74 -9.14 -11.99
N ALA A 138 18.28 -9.47 -13.20
CA ALA A 138 17.38 -10.59 -13.45
C ALA A 138 17.99 -12.00 -13.30
N VAL A 139 19.23 -12.13 -12.81
CA VAL A 139 19.96 -13.40 -12.69
C VAL A 139 19.58 -14.24 -11.46
N TYR A 140 18.72 -13.70 -10.58
CA TYR A 140 18.24 -14.45 -9.42
C TYR A 140 17.25 -15.54 -9.87
N PRO A 141 17.28 -16.75 -9.28
CA PRO A 141 16.31 -17.79 -9.58
C PRO A 141 14.85 -17.36 -9.35
N SER A 142 14.62 -16.41 -8.43
CA SER A 142 13.29 -15.83 -8.18
C SER A 142 12.70 -15.11 -9.39
N THR A 143 13.53 -14.71 -10.36
CA THR A 143 13.08 -14.10 -11.61
C THR A 143 12.14 -15.03 -12.36
N CYS A 144 12.38 -16.35 -12.37
CA CYS A 144 11.51 -17.29 -13.07
C CYS A 144 10.07 -17.19 -12.55
N TYR A 145 9.89 -17.25 -11.23
CA TYR A 145 8.57 -17.11 -10.60
C TYR A 145 7.96 -15.73 -10.85
N LEU A 146 8.73 -14.66 -10.67
CA LEU A 146 8.23 -13.30 -10.88
C LEU A 146 7.74 -13.09 -12.31
N VAL A 147 8.50 -13.53 -13.32
CA VAL A 147 8.11 -13.40 -14.72
C VAL A 147 6.90 -14.27 -15.03
N SER A 148 6.86 -15.51 -14.54
CA SER A 148 5.71 -16.39 -14.72
C SER A 148 4.42 -15.78 -14.15
N GLU A 149 4.47 -15.17 -12.97
CA GLU A 149 3.32 -14.47 -12.37
C GLU A 149 2.94 -13.24 -13.21
N LEU A 150 3.90 -12.42 -13.63
CA LEU A 150 3.66 -11.25 -14.48
C LEU A 150 2.96 -11.61 -15.79
N LEU A 151 3.34 -12.73 -16.41
CA LEU A 151 2.73 -13.20 -17.65
C LEU A 151 1.30 -13.73 -17.47
N GLN A 152 0.94 -14.18 -16.25
CA GLN A 152 -0.35 -14.77 -15.92
C GLN A 152 -1.34 -13.79 -15.26
N LEU A 153 -0.85 -12.69 -14.69
CA LEU A 153 -1.67 -11.66 -14.03
C LEU A 153 -2.74 -11.11 -14.97
N LYS A 154 -4.02 -11.45 -14.69
CA LYS A 154 -5.19 -11.13 -15.50
C LYS A 154 -5.41 -9.63 -15.67
N GLU A 155 -5.06 -8.84 -14.64
CA GLU A 155 -5.14 -7.38 -14.62
C GLU A 155 -4.19 -6.72 -15.62
N LEU A 156 -3.07 -7.38 -15.91
CA LEU A 156 -2.07 -6.92 -16.88
C LEU A 156 -2.34 -7.45 -18.28
N GLN A 157 -3.27 -8.41 -18.44
CA GLN A 157 -3.74 -8.85 -19.74
C GLN A 157 -4.68 -7.78 -20.31
N ALA A 158 -4.24 -7.03 -21.32
CA ALA A 158 -5.10 -6.04 -21.94
C ALA A 158 -6.34 -6.72 -22.56
N LYS A 159 -7.54 -6.12 -22.38
CA LYS A 159 -8.83 -6.58 -22.94
C LYS A 159 -8.89 -6.67 -24.48
N GLY A 160 -7.78 -6.44 -25.18
CA GLY A 160 -7.63 -6.45 -26.64
C GLY A 160 -6.44 -7.25 -27.17
N GLY A 161 -5.87 -8.17 -26.40
CA GLY A 161 -4.87 -9.14 -26.89
C GLY A 161 -3.40 -8.72 -26.77
N GLY A 162 -3.10 -7.47 -26.40
CA GLY A 162 -1.73 -7.05 -26.05
C GLY A 162 -1.28 -7.67 -24.74
N GLY A 163 -0.29 -8.56 -24.78
CA GLY A 163 0.28 -9.19 -23.59
C GLY A 163 1.30 -8.35 -22.86
N VAL A 164 1.72 -8.84 -21.70
CA VAL A 164 2.92 -8.36 -21.02
C VAL A 164 4.15 -8.87 -21.77
N THR A 165 5.06 -7.95 -22.12
CA THR A 165 6.40 -8.27 -22.61
C THR A 165 7.43 -7.93 -21.54
N VAL A 166 8.41 -8.80 -21.34
CA VAL A 166 9.42 -8.67 -20.29
C VAL A 166 10.82 -8.65 -20.90
N CYS A 167 11.58 -7.61 -20.59
CA CYS A 167 13.01 -7.53 -20.88
C CYS A 167 13.81 -7.93 -19.62
N LEU A 168 14.79 -8.81 -19.78
CA LEU A 168 15.71 -9.24 -18.72
C LEU A 168 17.07 -8.59 -18.93
N HIS A 169 17.63 -8.02 -17.86
CA HIS A 169 18.90 -7.31 -17.88
C HIS A 169 19.75 -7.65 -16.65
N HIS A 170 21.07 -7.55 -16.80
CA HIS A 170 22.02 -7.56 -15.69
C HIS A 170 23.23 -6.67 -16.02
N GLU A 171 23.71 -5.91 -15.04
CA GLU A 171 24.84 -4.96 -15.22
C GLU A 171 26.16 -5.68 -15.56
N ASP A 172 26.42 -6.83 -14.93
CA ASP A 172 27.56 -7.69 -15.28
C ASP A 172 27.30 -8.46 -16.59
N SER A 173 28.03 -8.08 -17.65
CA SER A 173 27.93 -8.68 -18.98
C SER A 173 28.33 -10.17 -19.00
N ASN A 174 29.13 -10.64 -18.04
CA ASN A 174 29.47 -12.06 -17.92
C ASN A 174 28.25 -12.91 -17.53
N LYS A 175 27.19 -12.29 -17.00
CA LYS A 175 25.93 -12.96 -16.65
C LYS A 175 24.96 -13.12 -17.80
N TYR A 176 25.31 -12.69 -19.01
CA TYR A 176 24.45 -12.87 -20.19
C TYR A 176 24.03 -14.33 -20.39
N GLY A 177 24.94 -15.28 -20.20
CA GLY A 177 24.62 -16.72 -20.29
C GLY A 177 23.59 -17.18 -19.25
N ASP A 178 23.67 -16.65 -18.02
CA ASP A 178 22.69 -16.93 -16.97
C ASP A 178 21.30 -16.35 -17.31
N LEU A 179 21.24 -15.16 -17.92
CA LEU A 179 19.99 -14.57 -18.40
C LEU A 179 19.34 -15.40 -19.51
N ILE A 180 20.14 -15.92 -20.45
CA ILE A 180 19.65 -16.84 -21.48
C ILE A 180 19.12 -18.12 -20.84
N ARG A 181 19.79 -18.67 -19.84
CA ARG A 181 19.31 -19.86 -19.10
C ARG A 181 17.95 -19.58 -18.45
N ILE A 182 17.81 -18.48 -17.71
CA ILE A 182 16.55 -18.07 -17.08
C ILE A 182 15.44 -17.88 -18.12
N LYS A 183 15.75 -17.24 -19.25
CA LYS A 183 14.80 -17.12 -20.36
C LYS A 183 14.32 -18.49 -20.82
N HIS A 184 15.23 -19.44 -21.06
CA HIS A 184 14.86 -20.80 -21.48
C HIS A 184 14.00 -21.50 -20.42
N GLU A 185 14.37 -21.43 -19.14
CA GLU A 185 13.57 -22.01 -18.04
C GLU A 185 12.13 -21.48 -18.02
N ILE A 186 11.94 -20.17 -18.24
CA ILE A 186 10.59 -19.57 -18.31
C ILE A 186 9.86 -19.99 -19.59
N CYS A 187 10.57 -20.13 -20.71
CA CYS A 187 9.98 -20.53 -21.99
C CYS A 187 9.57 -22.01 -22.01
N ASP A 188 10.32 -22.85 -21.32
CA ASP A 188 10.08 -24.30 -21.22
C ASP A 188 9.00 -24.64 -20.18
N ALA A 189 8.62 -23.70 -19.32
CA ALA A 189 7.56 -23.88 -18.34
C ALA A 189 6.20 -24.12 -19.03
N GLU A 190 5.53 -25.24 -18.70
CA GLU A 190 4.29 -25.72 -19.34
C GLU A 190 3.14 -24.69 -19.31
N PHE A 191 3.14 -23.79 -18.33
CA PHE A 191 2.10 -22.77 -18.15
C PHE A 191 2.34 -21.48 -18.96
N ASN A 192 3.43 -21.37 -19.72
CA ASN A 192 3.74 -20.19 -20.52
C ASN A 192 3.02 -20.20 -21.87
N ILE A 193 1.71 -19.91 -21.85
CA ILE A 193 0.83 -19.92 -23.03
C ILE A 193 1.24 -18.87 -24.08
N ARG A 194 1.98 -17.82 -23.69
CA ARG A 194 2.40 -16.72 -24.59
C ARG A 194 3.74 -16.97 -25.29
N GLY A 195 4.44 -18.05 -24.93
CA GLY A 195 5.68 -18.48 -25.55
C GLY A 195 6.87 -17.53 -25.37
N CYS A 196 8.00 -17.93 -25.92
CA CYS A 196 9.31 -17.29 -25.72
C CYS A 196 9.46 -15.90 -26.37
N SER A 197 8.51 -15.49 -27.21
CA SER A 197 8.51 -14.19 -27.89
C SER A 197 8.19 -13.01 -26.96
N SER A 198 7.56 -13.27 -25.83
CA SER A 198 7.23 -12.24 -24.83
C SER A 198 8.41 -11.90 -23.92
N ILE A 199 9.53 -12.62 -24.02
CA ILE A 199 10.71 -12.45 -23.16
C ILE A 199 11.94 -12.16 -24.01
N THR A 200 12.61 -11.05 -23.72
CA THR A 200 13.85 -10.64 -24.38
C THR A 200 14.96 -10.43 -23.37
N VAL A 201 16.20 -10.56 -23.81
CA VAL A 201 17.39 -10.23 -23.01
C VAL A 201 18.01 -9.00 -23.65
N VAL A 202 18.24 -7.97 -22.85
CA VAL A 202 18.79 -6.68 -23.29
C VAL A 202 20.18 -6.48 -22.69
N ASN A 203 21.01 -5.66 -23.35
CA ASN A 203 22.43 -5.49 -22.97
C ASN A 203 22.69 -4.32 -22.02
N GLY A 204 21.72 -3.44 -21.82
CA GLY A 204 21.83 -2.28 -20.96
C GLY A 204 20.50 -1.86 -20.35
N GLU A 205 20.55 -1.13 -19.23
CA GLU A 205 19.35 -0.55 -18.63
C GLU A 205 18.68 0.45 -19.58
N GLU A 206 19.47 1.14 -20.41
CA GLU A 206 18.97 2.11 -21.39
C GLU A 206 18.03 1.45 -22.39
N GLU A 207 18.42 0.28 -22.93
CA GLU A 207 17.62 -0.49 -23.87
C GLU A 207 16.32 -1.00 -23.21
N GLY A 208 16.42 -1.49 -21.98
CA GLY A 208 15.27 -1.96 -21.21
C GLY A 208 14.28 -0.85 -20.81
N LEU A 209 14.76 0.37 -20.64
CA LEU A 209 13.94 1.54 -20.28
C LEU A 209 13.21 2.15 -21.48
N LEU A 210 13.65 1.90 -22.71
CA LEU A 210 12.97 2.40 -23.92
C LEU A 210 11.52 1.91 -23.97
N ASN A 211 10.58 2.84 -23.86
CA ASN A 211 9.15 2.59 -23.78
C ASN A 211 8.69 1.73 -22.59
N CYS A 212 9.49 1.57 -21.54
CA CYS A 212 9.12 0.78 -20.36
C CYS A 212 7.92 1.41 -19.60
N ASP A 213 6.98 0.57 -19.15
CA ASP A 213 5.87 0.97 -18.26
C ASP A 213 6.18 0.62 -16.79
N LEU A 214 6.93 -0.46 -16.56
CA LEU A 214 7.34 -0.91 -15.22
C LEU A 214 8.80 -1.40 -15.26
N PHE A 215 9.68 -0.68 -14.59
CA PHE A 215 11.08 -1.03 -14.40
C PHE A 215 11.28 -1.61 -13.00
N ILE A 216 11.74 -2.85 -12.91
CA ILE A 216 11.99 -3.57 -11.66
C ILE A 216 13.50 -3.71 -11.47
N VAL A 217 13.99 -3.23 -10.33
CA VAL A 217 15.37 -3.40 -9.89
C VAL A 217 15.39 -4.50 -8.85
N LEU A 218 15.95 -5.65 -9.23
CA LEU A 218 16.00 -6.84 -8.40
C LEU A 218 17.42 -7.04 -7.86
N GLY A 219 17.51 -7.29 -6.56
CA GLY A 219 18.72 -7.74 -5.90
C GLY A 219 19.41 -6.68 -5.06
N SER A 220 20.22 -7.18 -4.12
CA SER A 220 20.99 -6.38 -3.16
C SER A 220 22.47 -6.45 -3.50
N MET A 221 23.16 -5.31 -3.42
CA MET A 221 24.60 -5.35 -3.16
C MET A 221 24.77 -5.81 -1.73
N ARG A 222 25.02 -7.10 -1.53
CA ARG A 222 25.25 -7.65 -0.20
C ARG A 222 26.53 -7.08 0.39
N ARG A 223 26.49 -6.86 1.71
CA ARG A 223 27.70 -6.52 2.48
C ARG A 223 28.63 -7.72 2.50
N GLU A 224 29.91 -7.49 2.23
CA GLU A 224 30.92 -8.55 2.36
C GLU A 224 31.28 -8.76 3.84
N GLU A 225 31.71 -9.97 4.21
CA GLU A 225 31.92 -10.35 5.62
C GLU A 225 32.90 -9.41 6.37
N ASN A 226 33.91 -8.90 5.67
CA ASN A 226 34.95 -8.03 6.24
C ASN A 226 34.83 -6.56 5.80
N GLU A 227 33.70 -6.19 5.19
CA GLU A 227 33.49 -4.83 4.71
C GLU A 227 32.93 -3.93 5.82
N GLU A 228 33.52 -2.74 5.98
CA GLU A 228 32.98 -1.72 6.87
C GLU A 228 31.65 -1.16 6.34
N GLU A 229 30.72 -0.86 7.24
CA GLU A 229 29.37 -0.40 6.88
C GLU A 229 29.40 0.85 5.98
N HIS A 230 30.31 1.78 6.24
CA HIS A 230 30.42 3.01 5.43
C HIS A 230 30.86 2.72 3.98
N LEU A 231 31.77 1.77 3.76
CA LEU A 231 32.20 1.37 2.41
C LEU A 231 31.06 0.69 1.65
N TRP A 232 30.29 -0.16 2.36
CA TRP A 232 29.12 -0.81 1.80
C TRP A 232 28.04 0.20 1.38
N MET A 233 27.78 1.20 2.23
CA MET A 233 26.86 2.30 1.93
C MET A 233 27.37 3.16 0.77
N ASP A 234 28.67 3.42 0.69
CA ASP A 234 29.28 4.17 -0.41
C ASP A 234 29.12 3.44 -1.75
N ARG A 235 29.33 2.12 -1.80
CA ARG A 235 29.05 1.31 -3.01
C ARG A 235 27.58 1.43 -3.43
N ASN A 236 26.66 1.30 -2.46
CA ASN A 236 25.23 1.46 -2.72
C ASN A 236 24.89 2.86 -3.25
N TYR A 237 25.45 3.91 -2.65
CA TYR A 237 25.28 5.28 -3.09
C TYR A 237 25.77 5.50 -4.53
N ILE A 238 26.96 4.99 -4.86
CA ILE A 238 27.53 5.10 -6.21
C ILE A 238 26.64 4.42 -7.24
N ALA A 239 26.19 3.19 -6.95
CA ALA A 239 25.31 2.43 -7.84
C ALA A 239 23.95 3.11 -8.03
N MET A 240 23.32 3.59 -6.96
CA MET A 240 22.04 4.30 -7.06
C MET A 240 22.18 5.65 -7.77
N LYS A 241 23.30 6.35 -7.58
CA LYS A 241 23.60 7.58 -8.33
C LYS A 241 23.79 7.32 -9.82
N ARG A 242 24.46 6.21 -10.20
CA ARG A 242 24.55 5.76 -11.60
C ARG A 242 23.15 5.48 -12.15
N LEU A 243 22.35 4.68 -11.44
CA LEU A 243 21.00 4.33 -11.84
C LEU A 243 20.12 5.58 -12.01
N ALA A 244 20.17 6.54 -11.07
CA ALA A 244 19.47 7.81 -11.20
C ALA A 244 19.84 8.57 -12.47
N SER A 245 21.12 8.57 -12.86
CA SER A 245 21.58 9.20 -14.12
C SER A 245 20.96 8.54 -15.36
N ILE A 246 20.86 7.22 -15.36
CA ILE A 246 20.23 6.44 -16.43
C ILE A 246 18.72 6.74 -16.46
N LEU A 247 18.04 6.65 -15.32
CA LEU A 247 16.61 6.94 -15.21
C LEU A 247 16.28 8.34 -15.73
N ASN A 248 17.06 9.35 -15.35
CA ASN A 248 16.87 10.73 -15.81
C ASN A 248 16.99 10.92 -17.32
N ARG A 249 17.70 10.02 -18.02
CA ARG A 249 17.91 10.11 -19.47
C ARG A 249 16.90 9.29 -20.26
N TYR A 250 16.55 8.11 -19.76
CA TYR A 250 15.84 7.09 -20.55
C TYR A 250 14.47 6.70 -19.98
N CYS A 251 14.17 6.99 -18.71
CA CYS A 251 12.93 6.58 -18.08
C CYS A 251 11.74 7.40 -18.61
N PRO A 252 10.72 6.77 -19.21
CA PRO A 252 9.50 7.47 -19.60
C PRO A 252 8.76 8.04 -18.39
N GLU A 253 8.09 9.18 -18.54
CA GLU A 253 7.33 9.84 -17.45
C GLU A 253 6.25 8.93 -16.83
N ARG A 254 5.67 8.03 -17.64
CA ARG A 254 4.65 7.06 -17.20
C ARG A 254 5.22 5.84 -16.48
N CYS A 255 6.52 5.59 -16.60
CA CYS A 255 7.16 4.39 -16.09
C CYS A 255 7.16 4.40 -14.55
N LYS A 256 6.86 3.23 -13.96
CA LYS A 256 7.01 2.98 -12.54
C LYS A 256 8.34 2.26 -12.28
N VAL A 257 9.05 2.68 -11.24
CA VAL A 257 10.32 2.11 -10.84
C VAL A 257 10.11 1.40 -9.50
N LEU A 258 10.28 0.07 -9.50
CA LEU A 258 10.16 -0.78 -8.31
C LEU A 258 11.54 -1.26 -7.87
N LEU A 259 11.89 -1.03 -6.61
CA LEU A 259 13.08 -1.61 -5.97
C LEU A 259 12.65 -2.73 -5.04
N MET A 260 13.25 -3.90 -5.18
CA MET A 260 12.92 -5.06 -4.35
C MET A 260 14.13 -5.96 -4.08
N GLY A 261 14.09 -6.65 -2.93
CA GLY A 261 15.15 -7.60 -2.53
C GLY A 261 16.48 -6.92 -2.22
N MET A 262 16.45 -5.72 -1.64
CA MET A 262 17.63 -4.93 -1.24
C MET A 262 17.75 -4.86 0.28
N ASP A 263 18.97 -4.98 0.81
CA ASP A 263 19.20 -4.88 2.26
C ASP A 263 19.11 -3.42 2.74
N LEU A 264 19.57 -2.45 1.93
CA LEU A 264 19.53 -1.01 2.22
C LEU A 264 18.41 -0.30 1.43
N LEU A 265 17.23 -0.91 1.35
CA LEU A 265 16.14 -0.45 0.47
C LEU A 265 15.77 1.03 0.67
N CYS A 266 15.48 1.46 1.91
CA CYS A 266 15.07 2.84 2.15
C CYS A 266 16.21 3.87 1.95
N PHE A 267 17.45 3.46 2.18
CA PHE A 267 18.62 4.29 1.85
C PHE A 267 18.74 4.46 0.34
N ASN A 268 18.67 3.36 -0.43
CA ASN A 268 18.74 3.37 -1.88
C ASN A 268 17.60 4.21 -2.50
N LEU A 269 16.38 4.08 -1.99
CA LEU A 269 15.25 4.92 -2.38
C LEU A 269 15.49 6.40 -2.10
N SER A 270 16.10 6.73 -0.96
CA SER A 270 16.41 8.11 -0.60
C SER A 270 17.44 8.73 -1.55
N VAL A 271 18.47 7.96 -1.94
CA VAL A 271 19.45 8.38 -2.96
C VAL A 271 18.77 8.59 -4.31
N LEU A 272 17.89 7.67 -4.74
CA LEU A 272 17.15 7.83 -6.00
C LEU A 272 16.18 9.03 -5.96
N ALA A 273 15.47 9.22 -4.85
CA ALA A 273 14.57 10.36 -4.66
C ALA A 273 15.30 11.70 -4.77
N GLU A 274 16.54 11.77 -4.30
CA GLU A 274 17.36 12.97 -4.38
C GLU A 274 18.00 13.16 -5.76
N LYS A 275 18.47 12.08 -6.40
CA LYS A 275 19.30 12.17 -7.61
C LYS A 275 18.53 11.97 -8.93
N ALA A 276 17.37 11.32 -8.91
CA ALA A 276 16.54 11.07 -10.10
C ALA A 276 15.48 12.18 -10.30
N ASP A 277 15.94 13.41 -10.44
CA ASP A 277 15.12 14.63 -10.51
C ASP A 277 14.15 14.73 -11.69
N LYS A 278 14.30 13.91 -12.74
CA LYS A 278 13.38 13.86 -13.89
C LYS A 278 12.34 12.75 -13.80
N VAL A 279 12.46 11.85 -12.83
CA VAL A 279 11.44 10.84 -12.56
C VAL A 279 10.51 11.37 -11.49
N TYR A 280 9.20 11.27 -11.72
CA TYR A 280 8.25 11.67 -10.70
C TYR A 280 8.45 10.84 -9.42
N LEU A 281 8.65 11.49 -8.28
CA LEU A 281 9.02 10.84 -7.02
C LEU A 281 8.09 9.67 -6.66
N TYR A 282 6.77 9.84 -6.83
CA TYR A 282 5.77 8.80 -6.53
C TYR A 282 5.69 7.68 -7.59
N ASN A 283 6.57 7.70 -8.59
CA ASN A 283 6.80 6.56 -9.47
C ASN A 283 7.91 5.63 -8.95
N ILE A 284 8.72 6.06 -7.97
CA ILE A 284 9.79 5.26 -7.38
C ILE A 284 9.26 4.63 -6.09
N ILE A 285 9.23 3.29 -6.03
CA ILE A 285 8.56 2.53 -4.97
C ILE A 285 9.49 1.42 -4.48
N GLY A 286 9.63 1.27 -3.16
CA GLY A 286 10.24 0.09 -2.56
C GLY A 286 9.20 -0.95 -2.14
N VAL A 287 9.52 -2.22 -2.34
CA VAL A 287 8.64 -3.33 -1.97
C VAL A 287 9.07 -3.95 -0.65
N THR A 288 8.29 -3.68 0.41
CA THR A 288 8.54 -4.18 1.77
C THR A 288 7.60 -5.30 2.20
N GLY A 289 6.61 -5.65 1.36
CA GLY A 289 5.56 -6.63 1.70
C GLY A 289 6.10 -8.00 2.13
N HIS A 290 7.27 -8.40 1.64
CA HIS A 290 7.91 -9.66 2.03
C HIS A 290 8.19 -9.77 3.55
N HIS A 291 8.45 -8.65 4.24
CA HIS A 291 8.57 -8.62 5.70
C HIS A 291 7.24 -8.86 6.41
N GLY A 292 6.12 -8.43 5.82
CA GLY A 292 4.79 -8.77 6.32
C GLY A 292 4.48 -10.24 6.07
N MET A 293 4.68 -10.71 4.85
CA MET A 293 4.33 -12.07 4.42
C MET A 293 5.00 -13.17 5.26
N VAL A 294 6.27 -12.99 5.63
CA VAL A 294 6.99 -13.98 6.46
C VAL A 294 6.37 -14.18 7.84
N THR A 295 5.58 -13.21 8.32
CA THR A 295 4.90 -13.29 9.63
C THR A 295 3.53 -13.97 9.57
N LEU A 296 2.96 -14.17 8.37
CA LEU A 296 1.63 -14.76 8.19
C LEU A 296 1.46 -16.14 8.87
N PRO A 297 2.43 -17.08 8.80
CA PRO A 297 2.30 -18.36 9.49
C PRO A 297 2.24 -18.22 11.02
N THR A 298 2.93 -17.22 11.59
CA THR A 298 2.89 -16.96 13.03
C THR A 298 1.57 -16.32 13.44
N ILE A 299 1.08 -15.35 12.66
CA ILE A 299 -0.23 -14.72 12.88
C ILE A 299 -1.35 -15.77 12.79
N SER A 300 -1.31 -16.63 11.76
CA SER A 300 -2.28 -17.70 11.55
C SER A 300 -2.32 -18.66 12.74
N ARG A 301 -1.16 -19.12 13.23
CA ARG A 301 -1.09 -20.00 14.40
C ARG A 301 -1.62 -19.34 15.68
N ALA A 302 -1.30 -18.07 15.89
CA ALA A 302 -1.71 -17.34 17.09
C ALA A 302 -3.21 -17.02 17.11
N THR A 303 -3.83 -16.86 15.93
CA THR A 303 -5.21 -16.37 15.81
C THR A 303 -6.21 -17.44 15.37
N GLY A 304 -5.73 -18.58 14.86
CA GLY A 304 -6.54 -19.62 14.25
C GLY A 304 -7.09 -19.28 12.87
N ILE A 305 -6.82 -18.08 12.34
CA ILE A 305 -7.26 -17.64 11.00
C ILE A 305 -6.34 -18.26 9.95
N ARG A 306 -6.89 -18.80 8.87
CA ARG A 306 -6.06 -19.42 7.81
C ARG A 306 -5.30 -18.36 7.02
N ILE A 307 -4.10 -18.69 6.57
CA ILE A 307 -3.26 -17.77 5.77
C ILE A 307 -3.98 -17.18 4.55
N PRO A 308 -4.78 -17.94 3.76
CA PRO A 308 -5.50 -17.36 2.61
C PRO A 308 -6.52 -16.27 3.00
N ASP A 309 -7.02 -16.33 4.24
CA ASP A 309 -7.98 -15.36 4.75
C ASP A 309 -7.27 -14.12 5.34
N LEU A 310 -5.93 -14.10 5.42
CA LEU A 310 -5.13 -13.00 5.96
C LEU A 310 -4.54 -12.13 4.83
N HIS A 311 -4.69 -10.81 4.93
CA HIS A 311 -3.94 -9.86 4.11
C HIS A 311 -2.51 -9.71 4.61
N CYS A 312 -1.61 -9.28 3.71
CA CYS A 312 -0.24 -8.98 4.08
C CYS A 312 -0.19 -7.87 5.16
N PRO A 313 0.50 -8.10 6.30
CA PRO A 313 0.68 -7.09 7.32
C PRO A 313 1.35 -5.83 6.78
N PRO A 314 0.88 -4.62 7.15
CA PRO A 314 1.57 -3.38 6.86
C PRO A 314 2.96 -3.36 7.49
N VAL A 315 3.93 -2.76 6.80
CA VAL A 315 5.31 -2.60 7.26
C VAL A 315 5.62 -1.12 7.33
N TRP A 316 6.03 -0.65 8.51
CA TRP A 316 6.37 0.75 8.78
C TRP A 316 7.86 0.91 9.05
N GLY A 317 8.34 2.15 8.93
CA GLY A 317 9.70 2.53 9.28
C GLY A 317 10.66 2.51 8.09
N PHE A 318 11.94 2.30 8.40
CA PHE A 318 13.05 2.39 7.46
C PHE A 318 13.64 1.00 7.22
N ASP A 319 13.38 0.44 6.04
CA ASP A 319 13.95 -0.84 5.65
C ASP A 319 15.45 -0.73 5.38
N GLY A 320 16.21 -1.63 6.00
CA GLY A 320 17.67 -1.55 6.16
C GLY A 320 18.15 -0.97 7.48
N SER A 321 17.24 -0.49 8.35
CA SER A 321 17.55 -0.08 9.72
C SER A 321 16.41 -0.48 10.66
N ALA A 322 15.54 0.47 11.04
CA ALA A 322 14.43 0.24 11.96
C ALA A 322 13.09 0.08 11.22
N LYS A 323 12.66 -1.17 11.02
CA LYS A 323 11.33 -1.52 10.48
C LYS A 323 10.44 -2.16 11.54
N TYR A 324 9.12 -1.98 11.38
CA TYR A 324 8.10 -2.54 12.26
C TYR A 324 6.98 -3.18 11.43
N VAL A 325 6.71 -4.46 11.67
CA VAL A 325 5.59 -5.19 11.05
C VAL A 325 4.36 -5.03 11.94
N ASP A 326 3.31 -4.44 11.39
CA ASP A 326 2.10 -4.08 12.13
C ASP A 326 1.03 -5.16 12.03
N PHE A 327 1.13 -6.13 12.93
CA PHE A 327 0.16 -7.21 13.03
C PHE A 327 -1.23 -6.74 13.49
N LYS A 328 -1.35 -5.60 14.20
CA LYS A 328 -2.63 -5.12 14.74
C LYS A 328 -3.58 -4.67 13.64
N HIS A 329 -3.02 -4.06 12.60
CA HIS A 329 -3.77 -3.55 11.45
C HIS A 329 -3.82 -4.52 10.26
N VAL A 330 -3.49 -5.80 10.48
CA VAL A 330 -3.74 -6.86 9.51
C VAL A 330 -5.23 -6.95 9.24
N ILE A 331 -5.60 -6.97 7.97
CA ILE A 331 -6.98 -7.20 7.54
C ILE A 331 -7.16 -8.70 7.32
N TYR A 332 -8.30 -9.24 7.73
CA TYR A 332 -8.65 -10.62 7.43
C TYR A 332 -10.09 -10.71 6.89
N HIS A 333 -10.34 -11.73 6.08
CA HIS A 333 -11.65 -12.08 5.56
C HIS A 333 -12.39 -12.96 6.56
N TYR A 334 -13.55 -12.50 7.02
CA TYR A 334 -14.44 -13.27 7.88
C TYR A 334 -15.64 -13.78 7.08
N GLY A 335 -15.60 -15.03 6.63
CA GLY A 335 -16.77 -15.69 6.05
C GLY A 335 -16.46 -16.69 4.95
N GLY A 336 -15.88 -17.82 5.33
CA GLY A 336 -16.03 -19.09 4.62
C GLY A 336 -16.49 -20.13 5.64
N SER A 337 -17.76 -20.51 5.61
CA SER A 337 -18.26 -21.65 6.38
C SER A 337 -17.49 -22.90 5.94
N ALA A 338 -17.15 -23.78 6.88
CA ALA A 338 -16.54 -25.08 6.63
C ALA A 338 -17.46 -26.09 5.88
N THR A 339 -18.38 -25.60 5.05
CA THR A 339 -19.36 -26.41 4.30
C THR A 339 -19.26 -26.30 2.79
N ASP A 340 -18.38 -25.46 2.24
CA ASP A 340 -18.14 -25.43 0.81
C ASP A 340 -17.05 -26.45 0.47
N ASN A 341 -17.50 -27.67 0.22
CA ASN A 341 -16.72 -28.77 -0.30
C ASN A 341 -16.07 -28.31 -1.63
N PRO A 342 -14.73 -28.18 -1.72
CA PRO A 342 -14.12 -27.79 -2.98
C PRO A 342 -14.11 -29.03 -3.86
N GLY A 343 -15.07 -29.10 -4.78
CA GLY A 343 -14.81 -29.80 -6.03
C GLY A 343 -13.55 -29.20 -6.64
N CYS A 344 -12.62 -30.06 -7.09
CA CYS A 344 -11.35 -29.68 -7.70
C CYS A 344 -11.55 -28.66 -8.83
N GLU A 345 -11.49 -27.38 -8.50
CA GLU A 345 -11.13 -26.31 -9.40
C GLU A 345 -9.83 -25.71 -8.87
N ASP A 346 -8.82 -25.66 -9.74
CA ASP A 346 -7.47 -25.22 -9.42
C ASP A 346 -7.49 -23.86 -8.75
N ALA A 347 -7.07 -23.83 -7.48
CA ALA A 347 -6.92 -22.63 -6.65
C ALA A 347 -6.02 -21.55 -7.29
N ALA A 348 -5.28 -21.89 -8.35
CA ALA A 348 -4.48 -20.96 -9.16
C ALA A 348 -5.31 -20.10 -10.14
N THR A 349 -6.61 -20.37 -10.36
CA THR A 349 -7.41 -19.67 -11.39
C THR A 349 -8.64 -18.91 -10.87
N ALA A 350 -9.01 -19.09 -9.60
CA ALA A 350 -10.12 -18.40 -8.96
C ALA A 350 -9.78 -16.90 -8.77
N VAL A 351 -10.38 -16.05 -9.59
CA VAL A 351 -10.39 -14.60 -9.33
C VAL A 351 -11.57 -14.35 -8.42
N GLU A 352 -11.31 -14.18 -7.13
CA GLU A 352 -12.33 -13.65 -6.23
C GLU A 352 -12.58 -12.19 -6.60
N ASP A 353 -13.84 -11.88 -6.94
CA ASP A 353 -14.29 -10.52 -7.20
C ASP A 353 -14.41 -9.77 -5.86
N TYR A 354 -13.28 -9.23 -5.38
CA TYR A 354 -13.18 -8.46 -4.14
C TYR A 354 -14.07 -7.19 -4.12
N SER A 355 -14.73 -6.84 -5.23
CA SER A 355 -15.63 -5.70 -5.28
C SER A 355 -16.97 -5.95 -4.59
N ALA A 356 -17.41 -7.21 -4.50
CA ALA A 356 -18.71 -7.60 -3.96
C ALA A 356 -18.72 -7.88 -2.44
N ASP A 357 -17.55 -8.07 -1.80
CA ASP A 357 -17.46 -8.62 -0.43
C ASP A 357 -16.95 -7.63 0.64
N ARG A 358 -17.14 -6.32 0.40
CA ARG A 358 -16.68 -5.24 1.30
C ARG A 358 -17.20 -5.32 2.74
N ASN A 359 -18.23 -6.13 3.00
CA ASN A 359 -18.83 -6.32 4.33
C ASN A 359 -18.17 -7.42 5.18
N LYS A 360 -17.12 -8.10 4.70
CA LYS A 360 -16.48 -9.23 5.43
C LYS A 360 -15.06 -8.97 5.93
N HIS A 361 -14.48 -7.81 5.66
CA HIS A 361 -13.12 -7.49 6.11
C HIS A 361 -13.11 -6.95 7.54
N LYS A 362 -12.26 -7.51 8.40
CA LYS A 362 -12.05 -7.01 9.78
C LYS A 362 -10.57 -6.83 10.06
N TYR A 363 -10.24 -5.90 10.95
CA TYR A 363 -8.89 -5.78 11.48
C TYR A 363 -8.63 -6.86 12.52
N LEU A 364 -7.43 -7.43 12.53
CA LEU A 364 -7.03 -8.45 13.50
C LEU A 364 -7.14 -7.95 14.94
N GLN A 365 -6.89 -6.67 15.18
CA GLN A 365 -7.12 -6.04 16.48
C GLN A 365 -8.52 -6.29 17.06
N SER A 366 -9.56 -6.44 16.22
CA SER A 366 -10.91 -6.76 16.67
C SER A 366 -11.04 -8.15 17.31
N VAL A 367 -10.21 -9.11 16.89
CA VAL A 367 -10.17 -10.48 17.44
C VAL A 367 -9.39 -10.49 18.75
N LEU A 368 -8.26 -9.79 18.80
CA LEU A 368 -7.43 -9.68 20.01
C LEU A 368 -8.23 -9.10 21.19
N LEU A 369 -9.01 -8.03 20.95
CA LEU A 369 -9.87 -7.43 21.96
C LEU A 369 -11.01 -8.36 22.43
N GLN A 370 -11.53 -9.22 21.54
CA GLN A 370 -12.55 -10.20 21.91
C GLN A 370 -11.96 -11.33 22.77
N SER A 371 -10.73 -11.76 22.49
CA SER A 371 -10.03 -12.75 23.32
C SER A 371 -9.71 -12.24 24.73
N GLU A 372 -9.39 -10.95 24.88
CA GLU A 372 -9.20 -10.32 26.20
C GLU A 372 -10.51 -10.20 26.99
N SER A 373 -11.64 -10.00 26.31
CA SER A 373 -12.96 -9.91 26.95
C SER A 373 -13.53 -11.25 27.45
N LEU A 374 -13.00 -12.39 26.97
CA LEU A 374 -13.40 -13.73 27.39
C LEU A 374 -12.63 -14.23 28.64
N VAL A 375 -11.62 -13.48 29.11
CA VAL A 375 -10.82 -13.81 30.32
C VAL A 375 -11.32 -13.04 31.56
N GLY A 376 -12.46 -12.34 31.47
CA GLY A 376 -13.05 -11.58 32.58
C GLY A 376 -13.91 -12.40 33.57
N GLY A 377 -13.79 -13.73 33.58
CA GLY A 377 -14.54 -14.62 34.45
C GLY A 377 -13.62 -15.50 35.29
N ASP A 378 -13.66 -15.27 36.59
CA ASP A 378 -13.05 -16.04 37.68
C ASP A 378 -11.56 -15.78 37.98
N GLY A 379 -11.36 -15.27 39.19
CA GLY A 379 -10.09 -14.81 39.70
C GLY A 379 -9.11 -15.94 39.96
N GLU A 380 -7.99 -15.90 39.25
CA GLU A 380 -6.66 -16.00 39.84
C GLU A 380 -5.71 -15.22 38.93
N HIS A 381 -4.98 -14.26 39.50
CA HIS A 381 -3.98 -13.49 38.78
C HIS A 381 -2.81 -14.40 38.39
N VAL A 382 -2.89 -15.02 37.22
CA VAL A 382 -1.70 -15.42 36.47
C VAL A 382 -1.43 -14.29 35.49
N ALA A 383 -0.39 -13.51 35.77
CA ALA A 383 0.16 -12.56 34.81
C ALA A 383 0.61 -13.36 33.58
N VAL A 384 -0.21 -13.37 32.53
CA VAL A 384 0.26 -13.75 31.19
C VAL A 384 1.15 -12.61 30.74
N SER A 385 2.45 -12.81 30.94
CA SER A 385 3.50 -12.01 30.34
C SER A 385 3.22 -11.84 28.86
N THR A 386 2.91 -10.62 28.44
CA THR A 386 2.82 -10.20 27.04
C THR A 386 4.20 -9.86 26.45
N ASN A 387 5.28 -10.31 27.07
CA ASN A 387 6.56 -10.42 26.39
C ASN A 387 6.49 -11.66 25.49
N ILE A 388 6.14 -11.43 24.22
CA ILE A 388 6.66 -12.29 23.16
C ILE A 388 8.17 -12.03 23.16
N ASP A 389 8.92 -12.89 23.85
CA ASP A 389 10.37 -12.88 23.82
C ASP A 389 10.82 -12.98 22.36
N LEU A 390 11.43 -11.90 21.85
CA LEU A 390 12.23 -11.89 20.64
C LEU A 390 13.65 -12.45 20.90
N GLY A 391 13.79 -13.33 21.89
CA GLY A 391 15.06 -13.94 22.30
C GLY A 391 15.26 -15.30 21.66
N GLN A 392 16.40 -15.46 20.97
CA GLN A 392 16.93 -16.68 20.34
C GLN A 392 16.47 -16.98 18.91
N LEU A 393 16.89 -16.12 17.98
CA LEU A 393 17.33 -16.55 16.65
C LEU A 393 18.87 -16.47 16.63
N ASP A 394 19.53 -17.36 17.37
CA ASP A 394 20.96 -17.62 17.20
C ASP A 394 21.19 -19.13 17.14
N THR A 395 21.94 -19.52 16.12
CA THR A 395 22.51 -20.86 15.85
C THR A 395 21.55 -21.97 15.41
N TRP A 396 21.46 -22.17 14.09
CA TRP A 396 21.21 -23.52 13.56
C TRP A 396 22.57 -24.17 13.28
N PRO A 397 22.84 -25.38 13.79
CA PRO A 397 24.07 -26.10 13.51
C PRO A 397 24.05 -26.65 12.09
N LEU A 398 25.14 -26.40 11.37
CA LEU A 398 25.54 -27.18 10.19
C LEU A 398 25.69 -28.65 10.60
N GLY A 399 25.01 -29.51 9.84
CA GLY A 399 25.24 -30.94 9.89
C GLY A 399 24.03 -31.68 9.35
N PHE A 400 24.11 -32.18 8.12
CA PHE A 400 24.26 -33.61 7.89
C PHE A 400 24.87 -33.83 6.49
N THR A 401 25.71 -34.86 6.47
CA THR A 401 26.52 -35.46 5.39
C THR A 401 25.79 -35.73 4.09
#